data_AF-A0A397J765-F1
#
_entry.id   AF-A0A397J765-F1
#
_cell.length_a   1.000
_cell.length_b   1.000
_cell.length_c   1.000
_cell.angle_alpha   90.00
_cell.angle_beta   90.00
_cell.angle_gamma   90.00
#
_symmetry.space_group_name_H-M   'P 1'
#
loop_
_entity.id
_entity.type
_entity.pdbx_description
1 polymer ?
#
loop_
_entity_poly.entity_id
_entity_poly.type
_entity_poly.pdbx_seq_one_letter_code
_entity_poly.pdbx_strand_id
1 'polypeptide(L)'
;MDSIPVITPFLRESESEGQLIFDGTRIEVPFNVINFEDEERGYSFAKDERKECYTERTDPTGKGINTIVLHWDVCESSRQCFQTLCSRQFSTHLMIDTDGQVYQPLDIKYKAFHARNFNNRSISIQISNPVDVSRANSEIERNIITSRRPGTNETFEHLDFTFEQKVRVIEVVETLCELFKRIPRRLPPLDNDGLISNALIPDFIGVCAHYNSSDSLGPGDSLWPVLQASFGNRPPYTR
;
A
#
# COMPACT_ATOMS: atom_id res chain seq x y z
N MET A 1 -21.88 16.24 -5.70
CA MET A 1 -21.84 15.07 -4.81
C MET A 1 -21.87 13.87 -5.73
N ASP A 2 -20.72 13.59 -6.33
CA ASP A 2 -20.61 12.49 -7.27
C ASP A 2 -20.57 11.20 -6.46
N SER A 3 -21.50 10.30 -6.81
CA SER A 3 -21.69 9.02 -6.15
C SER A 3 -20.38 8.24 -6.12
N ILE A 4 -19.86 7.98 -4.93
CA ILE A 4 -18.79 7.00 -4.71
C ILE A 4 -19.32 5.68 -5.27
N PRO A 5 -18.70 5.11 -6.31
CA PRO A 5 -19.16 3.83 -6.84
C PRO A 5 -19.03 2.81 -5.70
N VAL A 6 -20.15 2.18 -5.35
CA VAL A 6 -20.16 1.00 -4.48
C VAL A 6 -19.51 -0.10 -5.30
N ILE A 7 -18.19 -0.25 -5.16
CA ILE A 7 -17.47 -1.40 -5.68
C ILE A 7 -17.86 -2.57 -4.79
N THR A 8 -18.87 -3.33 -5.22
CA THR A 8 -19.08 -4.69 -4.74
C THR A 8 -17.76 -5.46 -4.96
N PRO A 9 -17.11 -6.01 -3.92
CA PRO A 9 -15.72 -6.50 -3.99
C PRO A 9 -15.59 -7.86 -4.70
N PHE A 10 -16.51 -8.19 -5.58
CA PHE A 10 -16.43 -9.41 -6.38
C PHE A 10 -16.69 -9.02 -7.82
N LEU A 11 -15.64 -8.49 -8.45
CA LEU A 11 -15.46 -8.73 -9.87
C LEU A 11 -15.57 -10.25 -10.08
N ARG A 12 -16.45 -10.60 -11.01
CA ARG A 12 -16.83 -11.97 -11.38
C ARG A 12 -15.60 -12.84 -11.56
N GLU A 13 -15.76 -14.14 -11.33
CA GLU A 13 -14.85 -15.20 -11.78
C GLU A 13 -14.31 -14.90 -13.20
N SER A 14 -13.16 -14.25 -13.30
CA SER A 14 -12.43 -14.06 -14.54
C SER A 14 -10.95 -13.98 -14.23
N GLU A 15 -10.31 -15.16 -14.29
CA GLU A 15 -8.96 -15.39 -14.83
C GLU A 15 -7.80 -14.49 -14.35
N SER A 16 -7.73 -14.12 -13.08
CA SER A 16 -6.42 -13.80 -12.49
C SER A 16 -6.20 -14.53 -11.17
N GLU A 17 -5.53 -15.68 -11.25
CA GLU A 17 -4.93 -16.38 -10.11
C GLU A 17 -3.53 -15.80 -9.87
N GLY A 18 -3.45 -14.52 -9.48
CA GLY A 18 -2.16 -13.95 -9.12
C GLY A 18 -1.59 -14.65 -7.89
N GLN A 19 -0.27 -14.61 -7.71
CA GLN A 19 0.40 -15.30 -6.61
C GLN A 19 1.34 -14.36 -5.87
N LEU A 20 1.04 -14.13 -4.59
CA LEU A 20 1.98 -13.54 -3.62
C LEU A 20 2.86 -14.64 -3.04
N ILE A 21 4.10 -14.29 -2.70
CA ILE A 21 5.02 -15.18 -1.99
C ILE A 21 5.13 -14.74 -0.53
N PHE A 22 4.92 -15.67 0.39
CA PHE A 22 5.18 -15.49 1.82
C PHE A 22 5.91 -16.71 2.37
N ASP A 23 7.11 -16.49 2.90
CA ASP A 23 7.99 -17.54 3.38
C ASP A 23 8.24 -18.65 2.34
N GLY A 24 8.53 -18.21 1.10
CA GLY A 24 8.70 -19.10 -0.06
C GLY A 24 7.44 -19.84 -0.52
N THR A 25 6.30 -19.66 0.16
CA THR A 25 5.03 -20.27 -0.21
C THR A 25 4.25 -19.33 -1.13
N ARG A 26 3.77 -19.85 -2.26
CA ARG A 26 2.88 -19.12 -3.16
C ARG A 26 1.45 -19.15 -2.62
N ILE A 27 0.84 -17.98 -2.50
CA ILE A 27 -0.51 -17.75 -1.99
C ILE A 27 -1.30 -17.10 -3.12
N GLU A 28 -2.40 -17.75 -3.51
CA GLU A 28 -3.32 -17.23 -4.53
C GLU A 28 -4.03 -15.96 -4.03
N VAL A 29 -4.17 -14.99 -4.93
CA VAL A 29 -4.84 -13.72 -4.69
C VAL A 29 -5.69 -13.33 -5.90
N PRO A 30 -6.79 -12.56 -5.72
CA PRO A 30 -7.76 -12.29 -6.78
C PRO A 30 -7.30 -11.22 -7.78
N PHE A 31 -6.01 -10.91 -7.83
CA PHE A 31 -5.44 -9.86 -8.66
C PHE A 31 -4.07 -10.27 -9.20
N ASN A 32 -3.71 -9.85 -10.41
CA ASN A 32 -2.40 -10.16 -10.96
C ASN A 32 -1.25 -9.60 -10.10
N VAL A 33 -0.24 -10.44 -9.85
CA VAL A 33 0.99 -10.09 -9.12
C VAL A 33 2.19 -10.48 -9.97
N ILE A 34 3.09 -9.53 -10.21
CA ILE A 34 4.43 -9.81 -10.75
C ILE A 34 5.38 -9.85 -9.54
N ASN A 35 5.71 -11.04 -9.07
CA ASN A 35 6.58 -11.22 -7.91
C ASN A 35 8.06 -11.26 -8.29
N PHE A 36 8.93 -11.24 -7.28
CA PHE A 36 10.37 -11.16 -7.43
C PHE A 36 11.01 -12.38 -8.10
N GLU A 37 10.29 -13.50 -8.26
CA GLU A 37 10.78 -14.67 -8.98
C GLU A 37 10.63 -14.50 -10.50
N ASP A 38 9.66 -13.72 -10.98
CA ASP A 38 9.49 -13.41 -12.41
C ASP A 38 10.79 -12.80 -12.97
N GLU A 39 11.40 -13.46 -13.95
CA GLU A 39 12.71 -13.10 -14.51
C GLU A 39 12.61 -12.01 -15.59
N GLU A 40 11.44 -11.84 -16.20
CA GLU A 40 11.26 -10.90 -17.31
C GLU A 40 10.79 -9.53 -16.83
N ARG A 41 9.87 -9.52 -15.86
CA ARG A 41 9.17 -8.31 -15.42
C ARG A 41 9.28 -8.05 -13.93
N GLY A 42 9.76 -9.03 -13.16
CA GLY A 42 9.90 -8.93 -11.71
C GLY A 42 11.00 -7.97 -11.26
N TYR A 43 10.72 -7.26 -10.18
CA TYR A 43 11.73 -6.54 -9.41
C TYR A 43 12.16 -7.40 -8.23
N SER A 44 13.42 -7.34 -7.78
CA SER A 44 13.86 -8.11 -6.63
C SER A 44 14.93 -7.38 -5.83
N PHE A 45 14.64 -7.14 -4.54
CA PHE A 45 15.68 -6.69 -3.61
C PHE A 45 16.66 -7.82 -3.23
N ALA A 46 16.32 -9.09 -3.50
CA ALA A 46 17.13 -10.24 -3.11
C ALA A 46 18.10 -10.73 -4.20
N LYS A 47 17.73 -10.66 -5.49
CA LYS A 47 18.52 -11.23 -6.61
C LYS A 47 19.92 -10.61 -6.77
N ASP A 48 20.10 -9.32 -6.46
CA ASP A 48 21.39 -8.62 -6.60
C ASP A 48 22.19 -8.52 -5.29
N GLU A 49 21.94 -9.42 -4.32
CA GLU A 49 22.56 -9.37 -2.98
C GLU A 49 22.42 -8.02 -2.25
N ARG A 50 21.31 -7.28 -2.48
CA ARG A 50 21.03 -5.99 -1.81
C ARG A 50 20.56 -6.20 -0.37
N LYS A 51 21.32 -6.98 0.41
CA LYS A 51 21.11 -7.28 1.84
C LYS A 51 21.15 -6.02 2.70
N GLU A 52 21.63 -4.91 2.17
CA GLU A 52 21.57 -3.58 2.80
C GLU A 52 20.15 -2.98 2.81
N CYS A 53 19.21 -3.49 2.00
CA CYS A 53 17.87 -2.91 1.85
C CYS A 53 16.80 -3.56 2.75
N TYR A 54 17.09 -4.70 3.37
CA TYR A 54 16.15 -5.45 4.22
C TYR A 54 16.91 -6.34 5.21
N THR A 55 16.23 -6.84 6.25
CA THR A 55 16.80 -7.88 7.12
C THR A 55 15.76 -8.94 7.44
N GLU A 56 16.13 -9.94 8.23
CA GLU A 56 15.16 -10.77 8.93
C GLU A 56 14.26 -9.94 9.85
N ARG A 57 13.01 -10.41 10.01
CA ARG A 57 12.11 -9.91 11.05
C ARG A 57 12.57 -10.44 12.41
N THR A 58 12.28 -9.68 13.46
CA THR A 58 12.48 -10.16 14.84
C THR A 58 11.62 -11.39 15.15
N ASP A 59 10.40 -11.45 14.61
CA ASP A 59 9.58 -12.66 14.59
C ASP A 59 9.62 -13.28 13.17
N PRO A 60 10.44 -14.33 12.95
CA PRO A 60 10.58 -14.93 11.62
C PRO A 60 9.33 -15.70 11.19
N THR A 61 8.41 -16.02 12.10
CA THR A 61 7.17 -16.73 11.75
C THR A 61 6.15 -15.84 11.03
N GLY A 62 6.40 -14.52 10.99
CA GLY A 62 5.46 -13.53 10.46
C GLY A 62 4.19 -13.35 11.30
N LYS A 63 4.00 -14.11 12.38
CA LYS A 63 2.83 -13.98 13.28
C LYS A 63 2.78 -12.62 13.96
N GLY A 64 3.90 -11.89 14.04
CA GLY A 64 3.97 -10.53 14.55
C GLY A 64 3.41 -9.46 13.59
N ILE A 65 3.15 -9.81 12.32
CA ILE A 65 2.63 -8.85 11.33
C ILE A 65 1.19 -8.48 11.70
N ASN A 66 0.96 -7.20 11.98
CA ASN A 66 -0.33 -6.69 12.44
C ASN A 66 -0.69 -5.32 11.86
N THR A 67 0.14 -4.79 10.96
CA THR A 67 -0.09 -3.49 10.33
C THR A 67 0.15 -3.52 8.83
N ILE A 68 -0.63 -2.76 8.07
CA ILE A 68 -0.31 -2.36 6.69
C ILE A 68 -0.03 -0.86 6.71
N VAL A 69 1.07 -0.44 6.08
CA VAL A 69 1.40 0.97 5.90
C VAL A 69 1.31 1.31 4.41
N LEU A 70 0.44 2.27 4.08
CA LEU A 70 0.27 2.79 2.73
C LEU A 70 1.16 4.01 2.50
N HIS A 71 1.79 4.07 1.33
CA HIS A 71 2.69 5.13 0.91
C HIS A 71 2.30 5.60 -0.49
N TRP A 72 2.54 6.87 -0.80
CA TRP A 72 2.93 7.20 -2.16
C TRP A 72 4.45 7.11 -2.29
N ASP A 73 4.95 6.93 -3.49
CA ASP A 73 6.38 6.79 -3.75
C ASP A 73 7.06 8.06 -4.27
N VAL A 74 6.29 9.10 -4.64
CA VAL A 74 6.81 10.33 -5.29
C VAL A 74 7.46 10.03 -6.66
N CYS A 75 7.05 8.94 -7.29
CA CYS A 75 7.56 8.41 -8.55
C CYS A 75 6.46 8.26 -9.60
N GLU A 76 6.86 8.24 -10.87
CA GLU A 76 5.97 8.10 -12.03
C GLU A 76 5.65 6.65 -12.40
N SER A 77 6.38 5.68 -11.83
CA SER A 77 6.15 4.25 -12.04
C SER A 77 6.75 3.41 -10.90
N SER A 78 6.31 2.15 -10.79
CA SER A 78 6.90 1.18 -9.85
C SER A 78 8.36 0.91 -10.15
N ARG A 79 8.78 1.01 -11.42
CA ARG A 79 10.19 0.89 -11.82
C ARG A 79 11.05 1.97 -11.17
N GLN A 80 10.62 3.22 -11.27
CA GLN A 80 11.33 4.36 -10.68
C GLN A 80 11.32 4.28 -9.16
N CYS A 81 10.20 3.86 -8.57
CA CYS A 81 10.10 3.57 -7.13
C CYS A 81 11.16 2.56 -6.69
N PHE A 82 11.21 1.40 -7.34
CA PHE A 82 12.16 0.33 -7.02
C PHE A 82 13.62 0.82 -7.11
N GLN A 83 13.97 1.55 -8.17
CA GLN A 83 15.30 2.14 -8.35
C GLN A 83 15.65 3.15 -7.25
N THR A 84 14.69 4.00 -6.85
CA THR A 84 14.86 5.00 -5.80
C THR A 84 15.01 4.35 -4.42
N LEU A 85 14.23 3.32 -4.13
CA LEU A 85 14.36 2.56 -2.88
C LEU A 85 15.74 1.88 -2.81
N CYS A 86 16.17 1.24 -3.91
CA CYS A 86 17.49 0.63 -4.01
C CYS A 86 18.63 1.64 -3.76
N SER A 87 18.59 2.82 -4.39
CA SER A 87 19.65 3.82 -4.25
C SER A 87 19.73 4.42 -2.83
N ARG A 88 18.62 4.39 -2.10
CA ARG A 88 18.50 4.89 -0.73
C ARG A 88 18.59 3.81 0.34
N GLN A 89 18.90 2.57 -0.05
CA GLN A 89 18.96 1.41 0.85
C GLN A 89 17.65 1.20 1.64
N PHE A 90 16.52 1.45 0.98
CA PHE A 90 15.18 1.17 1.48
C PHE A 90 14.54 0.04 0.68
N SER A 91 13.39 -0.44 1.16
CA SER A 91 12.63 -1.48 0.47
C SER A 91 11.14 -1.39 0.79
N THR A 92 10.35 -2.13 0.03
CA THR A 92 8.92 -2.31 0.24
C THR A 92 8.54 -3.76 -0.05
N HIS A 93 7.39 -4.20 0.46
CA HIS A 93 6.87 -5.54 0.18
C HIS A 93 6.08 -5.55 -1.11
N LEU A 94 5.26 -4.52 -1.34
CA LEU A 94 4.42 -4.38 -2.51
C LEU A 94 4.57 -2.99 -3.13
N MET A 95 4.38 -2.93 -4.45
CA MET A 95 4.22 -1.70 -5.23
C MET A 95 2.96 -1.83 -6.10
N ILE A 96 2.26 -0.72 -6.33
CA ILE A 96 1.10 -0.63 -7.22
C ILE A 96 1.39 0.46 -8.25
N ASP A 97 1.47 0.08 -9.53
CA ASP A 97 1.72 1.02 -10.61
C ASP A 97 0.46 1.81 -11.00
N THR A 98 0.62 2.74 -11.92
CA THR A 98 -0.40 3.68 -12.40
C THR A 98 -1.65 3.00 -12.99
N ASP A 99 -1.48 1.80 -13.56
CA ASP A 99 -2.53 0.96 -14.14
C ASP A 99 -3.12 -0.06 -13.13
N GLY A 100 -2.70 -0.02 -11.88
CA GLY A 100 -3.11 -0.99 -10.85
C GLY A 100 -2.35 -2.32 -10.89
N GLN A 101 -1.29 -2.48 -11.71
CA GLN A 101 -0.43 -3.66 -11.64
C GLN A 101 0.27 -3.74 -10.28
N VAL A 102 0.20 -4.91 -9.63
CA VAL A 102 0.89 -5.18 -8.36
C VAL A 102 2.24 -5.83 -8.62
N TYR A 103 3.29 -5.30 -8.01
CA TYR A 103 4.60 -5.92 -7.96
C TYR A 103 4.93 -6.33 -6.52
N GLN A 104 5.57 -7.49 -6.37
CA GLN A 104 6.10 -7.95 -5.08
C GLN A 104 7.63 -8.08 -5.16
N PRO A 105 8.40 -7.02 -4.85
CA PRO A 105 9.86 -7.05 -4.96
C PRO A 105 10.60 -7.72 -3.79
N LEU A 106 9.89 -8.06 -2.71
CA LEU A 106 10.46 -8.71 -1.52
C LEU A 106 9.44 -9.67 -0.91
N ASP A 107 9.91 -10.84 -0.48
CA ASP A 107 9.11 -11.78 0.32
C ASP A 107 8.64 -11.10 1.61
N ILE A 108 7.34 -11.21 1.92
CA ILE A 108 6.70 -10.62 3.10
C ILE A 108 7.35 -11.10 4.41
N LYS A 109 8.01 -12.26 4.41
CA LYS A 109 8.75 -12.78 5.57
C LYS A 109 9.86 -11.86 6.06
N TYR A 110 10.47 -11.10 5.16
CA TYR A 110 11.56 -10.20 5.51
C TYR A 110 11.04 -8.87 6.07
N LYS A 111 11.91 -8.19 6.83
CA LYS A 111 11.69 -6.84 7.32
C LYS A 111 12.13 -5.83 6.27
N ALA A 112 11.17 -5.29 5.51
CA ALA A 112 11.44 -4.15 4.64
C ALA A 112 11.75 -2.87 5.44
N PHE A 113 12.53 -1.97 4.85
CA PHE A 113 12.90 -0.69 5.46
C PHE A 113 12.05 0.44 4.86
N HIS A 114 10.93 0.76 5.50
CA HIS A 114 9.94 1.70 4.95
C HIS A 114 9.31 2.68 5.95
N ALA A 115 9.17 2.33 7.23
CA ALA A 115 8.42 3.09 8.25
C ALA A 115 9.02 2.97 9.66
N ARG A 116 10.35 3.05 9.77
CA ARG A 116 11.09 3.09 11.05
C ARG A 116 10.66 1.97 12.02
N ASN A 117 10.03 2.31 13.15
CA ASN A 117 9.64 1.38 14.21
C ASN A 117 8.55 0.38 13.78
N PHE A 118 7.83 0.66 12.70
CA PHE A 118 6.80 -0.24 12.18
C PHE A 118 7.37 -1.38 11.35
N ASN A 119 8.57 -1.22 10.76
CA ASN A 119 9.20 -2.14 9.81
C ASN A 119 9.05 -3.62 10.20
N ASN A 120 9.29 -3.96 11.47
CA ASN A 120 9.28 -5.33 11.98
C ASN A 120 7.89 -6.00 11.94
N ARG A 121 6.81 -5.23 12.04
CA ARG A 121 5.43 -5.72 12.22
C ARG A 121 4.47 -5.29 11.12
N SER A 122 4.98 -4.64 10.07
CA SER A 122 4.16 -4.15 8.97
C SER A 122 4.49 -4.77 7.61
N ILE A 123 3.46 -4.76 6.76
CA ILE A 123 3.55 -4.88 5.30
C ILE A 123 3.51 -3.46 4.73
N SER A 124 4.28 -3.21 3.67
CA SER A 124 4.41 -1.91 3.03
C SER A 124 3.85 -1.98 1.63
N ILE A 125 3.03 -0.99 1.25
CA ILE A 125 2.49 -0.84 -0.10
C ILE A 125 2.85 0.55 -0.61
N GLN A 126 3.73 0.61 -1.61
CA GLN A 126 4.07 1.84 -2.33
C GLN A 126 3.11 2.00 -3.51
N ILE A 127 2.39 3.11 -3.59
CA ILE A 127 1.51 3.40 -4.72
C ILE A 127 2.16 4.50 -5.59
N SER A 128 2.29 4.23 -6.89
CA SER A 128 2.91 5.17 -7.82
C SER A 128 2.15 6.49 -7.88
N ASN A 129 2.81 7.58 -7.50
CA ASN A 129 2.25 8.92 -7.60
C ASN A 129 3.39 9.96 -7.59
N PRO A 130 3.53 10.79 -8.63
CA PRO A 130 4.53 11.87 -8.66
C PRO A 130 4.28 12.97 -7.61
N VAL A 131 3.05 13.05 -7.09
CA VAL A 131 2.52 14.03 -6.14
C VAL A 131 2.47 15.45 -6.69
N ASP A 132 3.59 15.97 -7.18
CA ASP A 132 3.72 17.32 -7.72
C ASP A 132 2.89 17.50 -9.00
N VAL A 133 1.99 18.51 -8.98
CA VAL A 133 1.12 18.87 -10.10
C VAL A 133 1.92 19.22 -11.37
N SER A 134 3.12 19.78 -11.23
CA SER A 134 3.99 20.11 -12.37
C SER A 134 4.55 18.87 -13.08
N ARG A 135 4.47 17.68 -12.46
CA ARG A 135 4.90 16.40 -13.01
C ARG A 135 3.75 15.58 -13.56
N ALA A 136 2.59 16.19 -13.80
CA ALA A 136 1.45 15.52 -14.42
C ALA A 136 1.83 14.97 -15.80
N ASN A 137 1.63 13.67 -16.01
CA ASN A 137 1.75 13.05 -17.33
C ASN A 137 0.39 13.16 -18.03
N SER A 138 0.34 13.79 -19.20
CA SER A 138 -0.91 13.95 -19.98
C SER A 138 -1.51 12.62 -20.47
N GLU A 139 -0.73 11.55 -20.49
CA GLU A 139 -1.21 10.20 -20.86
C GLU A 139 -1.84 9.45 -19.68
N ILE A 140 -1.63 9.91 -18.45
CA ILE A 140 -2.14 9.29 -17.23
C ILE A 140 -3.09 10.28 -16.55
N GLU A 141 -4.38 10.05 -16.71
CA GLU A 141 -5.40 10.93 -16.16
C GLU A 141 -5.39 10.89 -14.62
N ARG A 142 -5.07 12.04 -14.02
CA ARG A 142 -5.14 12.26 -12.57
C ARG A 142 -5.82 13.60 -12.31
N ASN A 143 -6.76 13.60 -11.38
CA ASN A 143 -7.31 14.83 -10.86
C ASN A 143 -6.26 15.56 -10.01
N ILE A 144 -6.31 16.89 -9.98
CA ILE A 144 -5.65 17.68 -8.96
C ILE A 144 -6.62 17.76 -7.78
N ILE A 145 -6.17 17.32 -6.61
CA ILE A 145 -6.97 17.29 -5.39
C ILE A 145 -6.22 17.96 -4.25
N THR A 146 -6.93 18.22 -3.16
CA THR A 146 -6.37 18.80 -1.93
C THR A 146 -6.34 17.76 -0.82
N SER A 147 -5.21 17.64 -0.13
CA SER A 147 -5.08 16.88 1.13
C SER A 147 -4.57 17.76 2.27
N ARG A 148 -4.71 17.28 3.50
CA ARG A 148 -4.18 17.90 4.72
C ARG A 148 -2.73 17.48 4.95
N ARG A 149 -1.90 18.42 5.37
CA ARG A 149 -0.55 18.15 5.87
C ARG A 149 -0.63 17.54 7.27
N PRO A 150 -0.03 16.37 7.50
CA PRO A 150 0.11 15.79 8.83
C PRO A 150 0.67 16.78 9.85
N GLY A 151 0.04 16.88 11.02
CA GLY A 151 0.46 17.72 12.14
C GLY A 151 0.03 19.19 12.08
N THR A 152 -0.15 19.79 10.90
CA THR A 152 -0.59 21.20 10.77
C THR A 152 -2.02 21.36 10.26
N ASN A 153 -2.58 20.36 9.58
CA ASN A 153 -3.84 20.43 8.84
C ASN A 153 -3.89 21.50 7.74
N GLU A 154 -2.76 22.14 7.42
CA GLU A 154 -2.67 23.01 6.25
C GLU A 154 -2.95 22.19 4.99
N THR A 155 -3.66 22.79 4.04
CA THR A 155 -4.00 22.11 2.81
C THR A 155 -2.91 22.26 1.76
N PHE A 156 -2.79 21.28 0.87
CA PHE A 156 -1.92 21.37 -0.30
C PHE A 156 -2.52 20.60 -1.48
N GLU A 157 -2.29 21.12 -2.67
CA GLU A 157 -2.69 20.47 -3.91
C GLU A 157 -1.65 19.43 -4.34
N HIS A 158 -2.13 18.32 -4.88
CA HIS A 158 -1.30 17.26 -5.45
C HIS A 158 -2.10 16.44 -6.45
N LEU A 159 -1.40 15.63 -7.23
CA LEU A 159 -2.01 14.65 -8.12
C LEU A 159 -2.70 13.53 -7.31
N ASP A 160 -3.94 13.22 -7.65
CA ASP A 160 -4.67 12.09 -7.09
C ASP A 160 -4.10 10.74 -7.60
N PHE A 161 -4.53 9.64 -7.01
CA PHE A 161 -4.33 8.30 -7.57
C PHE A 161 -5.31 8.04 -8.70
N THR A 162 -4.91 7.19 -9.66
CA THR A 162 -5.79 6.74 -10.73
C THR A 162 -6.94 5.90 -10.17
N PHE A 163 -7.98 5.69 -10.97
CA PHE A 163 -9.10 4.85 -10.57
C PHE A 163 -8.64 3.42 -10.29
N GLU A 164 -7.85 2.84 -11.20
CA GLU A 164 -7.29 1.50 -11.14
C GLU A 164 -6.46 1.30 -9.88
N GLN A 165 -5.66 2.31 -9.49
CA GLN A 165 -4.91 2.28 -8.24
C GLN A 165 -5.81 2.22 -7.02
N LYS A 166 -6.88 3.02 -6.96
CA LYS A 166 -7.81 3.01 -5.82
C LYS A 166 -8.54 1.67 -5.70
N VAL A 167 -8.96 1.10 -6.82
CA VAL A 167 -9.55 -0.25 -6.86
C VAL A 167 -8.54 -1.27 -6.35
N ARG A 168 -7.31 -1.28 -6.90
CA ARG A 168 -6.30 -2.27 -6.51
C ARG A 168 -5.87 -2.13 -5.06
N VAL A 169 -5.80 -0.92 -4.52
CA VAL A 169 -5.51 -0.69 -3.09
C VAL A 169 -6.57 -1.38 -2.22
N ILE A 170 -7.86 -1.26 -2.55
CA ILE A 170 -8.93 -1.96 -1.82
C ILE A 170 -8.72 -3.48 -1.89
N GLU A 171 -8.54 -4.03 -3.10
CA GLU A 171 -8.37 -5.48 -3.30
C GLU A 171 -7.17 -6.03 -2.52
N VAL A 172 -6.02 -5.37 -2.62
CA VAL A 172 -4.79 -5.78 -1.92
C VAL A 172 -4.96 -5.65 -0.41
N VAL A 173 -5.51 -4.55 0.09
CA VAL A 173 -5.68 -4.32 1.53
C VAL A 173 -6.65 -5.32 2.14
N GLU A 174 -7.81 -5.55 1.53
CA GLU A 174 -8.80 -6.53 2.02
C GLU A 174 -8.20 -7.94 2.00
N THR A 175 -7.54 -8.33 0.90
CA THR A 175 -6.87 -9.64 0.79
C THR A 175 -5.80 -9.83 1.85
N LEU A 176 -4.97 -8.82 2.12
CA LEU A 176 -3.95 -8.91 3.16
C LEU A 176 -4.55 -8.97 4.57
N CYS A 177 -5.65 -8.26 4.85
CA CYS A 177 -6.37 -8.40 6.11
C CYS A 177 -6.95 -9.82 6.28
N GLU A 178 -7.39 -10.44 5.19
CA GLU A 178 -7.87 -11.82 5.19
C GLU A 178 -6.74 -12.84 5.36
N LEU A 179 -5.59 -12.67 4.70
CA LEU A 179 -4.47 -13.60 4.81
C LEU A 179 -3.76 -13.48 6.16
N PHE A 180 -3.51 -12.25 6.61
CA PHE A 180 -2.80 -11.96 7.86
C PHE A 180 -3.79 -11.56 8.95
N LYS A 181 -4.44 -12.56 9.59
CA LYS A 181 -5.56 -12.37 10.54
C LYS A 181 -5.29 -11.44 11.74
N ARG A 182 -4.04 -11.07 11.99
CA ARG A 182 -3.64 -10.09 13.02
C ARG A 182 -3.65 -8.64 12.53
N ILE A 183 -3.85 -8.42 11.24
CA ILE A 183 -4.14 -7.14 10.62
C ILE A 183 -5.67 -6.98 10.59
N PRO A 184 -6.28 -6.31 11.57
CA PRO A 184 -7.73 -6.09 11.53
C PRO A 184 -8.08 -5.11 10.41
N ARG A 185 -9.32 -5.22 9.91
CA ARG A 185 -10.00 -4.19 9.09
C ARG A 185 -10.29 -2.96 9.95
N ARG A 186 -9.24 -2.25 10.35
CA ARG A 186 -9.26 -1.08 11.22
C ARG A 186 -8.40 0.02 10.61
N LEU A 187 -8.99 1.18 10.43
CA LEU A 187 -8.30 2.42 10.05
C LEU A 187 -8.01 3.27 11.31
N PRO A 188 -7.13 4.27 11.23
CA PRO A 188 -6.97 5.25 12.28
C PRO A 188 -8.30 5.93 12.63
N PRO A 189 -8.43 6.51 13.84
CA PRO A 189 -9.62 7.26 14.24
C PRO A 189 -9.93 8.36 13.22
N LEU A 190 -11.19 8.72 13.07
CA LEU A 190 -11.58 9.85 12.23
C LEU A 190 -11.40 11.17 12.97
N ASP A 191 -10.98 12.20 12.23
CA ASP A 191 -11.07 13.58 12.68
C ASP A 191 -12.48 14.15 12.36
N ASN A 192 -12.73 15.40 12.74
CA ASN A 192 -14.03 16.06 12.59
C ASN A 192 -14.47 16.27 11.12
N ASP A 193 -13.53 16.19 10.18
CA ASP A 193 -13.78 16.28 8.74
C ASP A 193 -14.16 14.92 8.10
N GLY A 194 -14.21 13.85 8.90
CA GLY A 194 -14.53 12.49 8.45
C GLY A 194 -13.37 11.75 7.79
N LEU A 195 -12.19 12.37 7.67
CA LEU A 195 -10.98 11.70 7.21
C LEU A 195 -10.28 11.03 8.40
N ILE A 196 -9.40 10.07 8.11
CA ILE A 196 -8.58 9.47 9.17
C ILE A 196 -7.67 10.53 9.80
N SER A 197 -7.32 10.33 11.06
CA SER A 197 -6.41 11.23 11.75
C SER A 197 -5.05 11.25 11.06
N ASN A 198 -4.50 12.45 10.88
CA ASN A 198 -3.16 12.64 10.31
C ASN A 198 -2.06 12.79 11.38
N ALA A 199 -2.40 12.52 12.65
CA ALA A 199 -1.44 12.48 13.74
C ALA A 199 -0.57 11.21 13.68
N LEU A 200 0.60 11.27 14.32
CA LEU A 200 1.38 10.08 14.66
C LEU A 200 0.59 9.23 15.65
N ILE A 201 0.49 7.94 15.39
CA ILE A 201 -0.17 6.95 16.25
C ILE A 201 0.81 5.82 16.49
N PRO A 202 1.70 5.96 17.49
CA PRO A 202 2.60 4.90 17.89
C PRO A 202 1.83 3.60 18.12
N ASP A 203 2.44 2.48 17.74
CA ASP A 203 1.89 1.13 17.99
C ASP A 203 0.51 0.83 17.36
N PHE A 204 0.07 1.62 16.37
CA PHE A 204 -1.19 1.37 15.67
C PHE A 204 -1.24 -0.04 15.04
N ILE A 205 -2.39 -0.70 15.14
CA ILE A 205 -2.68 -2.04 14.60
C ILE A 205 -3.87 -1.91 13.63
N GLY A 206 -3.70 -2.39 12.39
CA GLY A 206 -4.65 -2.20 11.30
C GLY A 206 -3.97 -1.65 10.04
N VAL A 207 -4.69 -0.85 9.25
CA VAL A 207 -4.19 -0.25 8.01
C VAL A 207 -4.06 1.26 8.21
N CYS A 208 -2.87 1.82 8.05
CA CYS A 208 -2.62 3.24 8.28
C CYS A 208 -1.75 3.88 7.20
N ALA A 209 -1.70 5.21 7.22
CA ALA A 209 -0.81 5.98 6.38
C ALA A 209 0.64 5.90 6.88
N HIS A 210 1.59 6.19 6.00
CA HIS A 210 2.97 6.41 6.41
C HIS A 210 3.08 7.51 7.48
N TYR A 211 2.33 8.62 7.31
CA TYR A 211 2.31 9.71 8.27
C TYR A 211 1.78 9.34 9.68
N ASN A 212 1.01 8.25 9.82
CA ASN A 212 0.60 7.77 11.15
C ASN A 212 1.72 7.00 11.86
N SER A 213 2.69 6.47 11.10
CA SER A 213 3.76 5.62 11.61
C SER A 213 5.10 6.37 11.78
N SER A 214 5.33 7.41 10.98
CA SER A 214 6.51 8.26 11.06
C SER A 214 6.27 9.60 10.37
N ASP A 215 7.18 10.56 10.55
CA ASP A 215 7.11 11.88 9.92
C ASP A 215 7.22 11.77 8.39
N SER A 216 6.10 11.93 7.70
CA SER A 216 5.92 11.77 6.26
C SER A 216 4.66 12.51 5.82
N LEU A 217 4.51 12.80 4.52
CA LEU A 217 3.27 13.36 3.94
C LEU A 217 2.35 12.30 3.34
N GLY A 218 2.88 11.11 3.00
CA GLY A 218 2.17 10.14 2.17
C GLY A 218 1.21 9.24 2.95
N PRO A 219 0.13 8.76 2.29
CA PRO A 219 -0.22 8.92 0.88
C PRO A 219 -1.21 10.07 0.60
N GLY A 220 -1.30 11.10 1.45
CA GLY A 220 -2.39 12.08 1.39
C GLY A 220 -3.73 11.53 1.88
N ASP A 221 -4.84 12.15 1.50
CA ASP A 221 -6.17 11.85 2.06
C ASP A 221 -7.08 10.98 1.15
N SER A 222 -6.80 10.87 -0.15
CA SER A 222 -7.80 10.37 -1.11
C SER A 222 -8.03 8.86 -1.15
N LEU A 223 -7.15 8.06 -0.53
CA LEU A 223 -7.34 6.61 -0.40
C LEU A 223 -8.29 6.25 0.75
N TRP A 224 -8.47 7.13 1.74
CA TRP A 224 -9.16 6.76 2.98
C TRP A 224 -10.67 6.67 2.83
N PRO A 225 -11.38 7.57 2.11
CA PRO A 225 -12.81 7.43 1.93
C PRO A 225 -13.21 6.09 1.27
N VAL A 226 -12.43 5.61 0.30
CA VAL A 226 -12.72 4.34 -0.39
C VAL A 226 -12.44 3.12 0.51
N LEU A 227 -11.38 3.17 1.33
CA LEU A 227 -11.09 2.12 2.32
C LEU A 227 -12.10 2.12 3.47
N GLN A 228 -12.55 3.30 3.92
CA GLN A 228 -13.61 3.43 4.92
C GLN A 228 -14.91 2.79 4.41
N ALA A 229 -15.28 3.08 3.16
CA ALA A 229 -16.46 2.48 2.53
C ALA A 229 -16.31 0.95 2.43
N SER A 230 -15.14 0.44 2.01
CA SER A 230 -14.87 -1.00 1.97
C SER A 230 -15.01 -1.64 3.36
N PHE A 231 -14.39 -1.07 4.38
CA PHE A 231 -14.40 -1.62 5.74
C PHE A 231 -15.78 -1.51 6.43
N GLY A 232 -16.57 -0.49 6.07
CA GLY A 232 -17.94 -0.31 6.54
C GLY A 232 -18.95 -1.24 5.88
N ASN A 233 -18.75 -1.58 4.60
CA ASN A 233 -19.59 -2.51 3.85
C ASN A 233 -19.14 -3.95 4.12
N ARG A 234 -19.89 -4.71 4.91
CA ARG A 234 -19.64 -6.15 5.12
C ARG A 234 -20.24 -6.99 3.98
N PRO A 235 -19.56 -8.06 3.54
CA PRO A 235 -20.17 -9.37 3.42
C PRO A 235 -20.16 -10.08 4.80
N PRO A 236 -21.18 -10.88 5.13
CA PRO A 236 -21.25 -11.59 6.39
C PRO A 236 -20.28 -12.78 6.36
N TYR A 237 -19.10 -12.66 6.98
CA TYR A 237 -18.40 -13.86 7.42
C TYR A 237 -18.78 -14.13 8.87
N THR A 238 -19.74 -15.05 8.99
CA THR A 238 -20.01 -15.88 10.16
C THR A 238 -18.72 -16.40 10.78
N ARG A 239 -18.70 -16.38 12.11
CA ARG A 239 -17.74 -17.14 12.94
C ARG A 239 -17.78 -18.62 12.62
#